data_AF-A0A9D4RQG0-F1
#
_entry.id   AF-A0A9D4RQG0-F1
#
_cell.length_a   1.000
_cell.length_b   1.000
_cell.length_c   1.000
_cell.angle_alpha   90.00
_cell.angle_beta   90.00
_cell.angle_gamma   90.00
#
_symmetry.space_group_name_H-M   'P 1'
#
loop_
_entity.id
_entity.type
_entity.pdbx_description
1 polymer ?
#
loop_
_entity_poly.entity_id
_entity_poly.type
_entity_poly.pdbx_seq_one_letter_code
_entity_poly.pdbx_strand_id
1 'polypeptide(L)'
;MENLKQYTHDKLIAAYKTVKENHIKVDRAALTFGVPKQTFRDRVLNKENVNARLGKDSLFAFDEEEPLVNHIESLAQVGYGLNRAQLNVLASELTVKFVRRNSDDKLSNYWYYNFLKRWDHRQ
;
A
#
# COMPACT_ATOMS: atom_id res chain seq x y z
N MET A 1 -20.91 -8.59 -21.39
CA MET A 1 -19.70 -7.89 -20.93
C MET A 1 -19.44 -8.33 -19.51
N GLU A 2 -18.56 -9.32 -19.32
CA GLU A 2 -18.35 -9.98 -18.03
C GLU A 2 -17.47 -9.16 -17.07
N ASN A 3 -17.78 -9.32 -15.79
CA ASN A 3 -17.46 -8.44 -14.68
C ASN A 3 -16.01 -8.70 -14.18
N LEU A 4 -15.03 -8.02 -14.77
CA LEU A 4 -13.57 -8.19 -14.53
C LEU A 4 -13.05 -7.74 -13.15
N LYS A 5 -13.90 -7.55 -12.13
CA LYS A 5 -13.51 -6.89 -10.86
C LYS A 5 -13.40 -7.81 -9.63
N GLN A 6 -13.63 -9.11 -9.74
CA GLN A 6 -13.55 -10.03 -8.59
C GLN A 6 -12.57 -11.19 -8.81
N TYR A 7 -11.30 -10.89 -9.05
CA TYR A 7 -10.24 -11.86 -8.76
C TYR A 7 -9.68 -11.55 -7.37
N THR A 8 -9.92 -12.44 -6.42
CA THR A 8 -9.38 -12.34 -5.05
C THR A 8 -7.87 -12.56 -5.10
N HIS A 9 -7.12 -11.77 -4.32
CA HIS A 9 -5.66 -11.90 -4.18
C HIS A 9 -5.21 -13.36 -3.94
N ASP A 10 -6.00 -14.09 -3.16
CA ASP A 10 -5.81 -15.49 -2.84
C ASP A 10 -5.76 -16.41 -4.08
N LYS A 11 -6.67 -16.22 -5.04
CA LYS A 11 -6.69 -16.99 -6.31
C LYS A 11 -5.45 -16.74 -7.14
N LEU A 12 -4.89 -15.54 -7.06
CA LEU A 12 -3.70 -15.14 -7.80
C LEU A 12 -2.44 -15.75 -7.18
N ILE A 13 -2.36 -15.81 -5.85
CA ILE A 13 -1.29 -16.52 -5.12
C ILE A 13 -1.35 -18.02 -5.41
N ALA A 14 -2.54 -18.63 -5.36
CA ALA A 14 -2.72 -20.05 -5.66
C ALA A 14 -2.30 -20.40 -7.10
N ALA A 15 -2.68 -19.56 -8.07
CA ALA A 15 -2.24 -19.70 -9.46
C ALA A 15 -0.72 -19.57 -9.61
N TYR A 16 -0.09 -18.63 -8.91
CA TYR A 16 1.37 -18.46 -8.91
C TYR A 16 2.09 -19.68 -8.34
N LYS A 17 1.66 -20.19 -7.17
CA LYS A 17 2.21 -21.40 -6.57
C LYS A 17 2.12 -22.59 -7.53
N THR A 18 0.97 -22.76 -8.16
CA THR A 18 0.74 -23.85 -9.11
C THR A 18 1.67 -23.77 -10.33
N VAL A 19 1.91 -22.58 -10.88
CA VAL A 19 2.87 -22.39 -12.00
C VAL A 19 4.29 -22.70 -11.56
N LYS A 20 4.68 -22.29 -10.35
CA LYS A 20 6.05 -22.47 -9.83
C LYS A 20 6.33 -23.92 -9.42
N GLU A 21 5.37 -24.60 -8.80
CA GLU A 21 5.52 -25.98 -8.32
C GLU A 21 5.27 -27.03 -9.41
N ASN A 22 4.28 -26.83 -10.29
CA ASN A 22 3.91 -27.82 -11.30
C ASN A 22 4.48 -27.51 -12.70
N HIS A 23 5.27 -26.45 -12.87
CA HIS A 23 5.79 -25.98 -14.17
C HIS A 23 4.71 -25.85 -15.27
N ILE A 24 3.47 -25.53 -14.88
CA ILE A 24 2.35 -25.40 -15.81
C ILE A 24 2.44 -24.06 -16.56
N LYS A 25 2.09 -24.07 -17.84
CA LYS A 25 2.02 -22.85 -18.67
C LYS A 25 1.03 -21.83 -18.07
N VAL A 26 1.44 -20.57 -18.08
CA VAL A 26 0.72 -19.39 -17.56
C VAL A 26 -0.74 -19.35 -18.04
N ASP A 27 -0.98 -19.70 -19.31
CA ASP A 27 -2.33 -19.73 -19.90
C ASP A 27 -3.26 -20.78 -19.30
N ARG A 28 -2.73 -21.95 -18.95
CA ARG A 28 -3.53 -23.02 -18.32
C ARG A 28 -3.88 -22.63 -16.89
N ALA A 29 -2.93 -22.10 -16.14
CA ALA A 29 -3.19 -21.63 -14.78
C ALA A 29 -4.22 -20.48 -14.76
N ALA A 30 -4.11 -19.52 -15.67
CA ALA A 30 -5.08 -18.43 -15.80
C ALA A 30 -6.53 -18.94 -16.04
N LEU A 31 -6.69 -19.96 -16.89
CA LEU A 31 -7.99 -20.60 -17.14
C LEU A 31 -8.50 -21.36 -15.91
N THR A 32 -7.64 -22.16 -15.26
CA THR A 32 -8.03 -22.96 -14.08
C THR A 32 -8.45 -22.10 -12.90
N PHE A 33 -7.80 -20.96 -12.68
CA PHE A 33 -8.08 -20.06 -11.55
C PHE A 33 -9.03 -18.90 -11.89
N GLY A 34 -9.46 -18.78 -13.15
CA GLY A 34 -10.37 -17.72 -13.61
C GLY A 34 -9.76 -16.31 -13.53
N VAL A 35 -8.44 -16.19 -13.69
CA VAL A 35 -7.72 -14.91 -13.64
C VAL A 35 -7.44 -14.43 -15.08
N PRO A 36 -7.63 -13.13 -15.41
CA PRO A 36 -7.29 -12.61 -16.72
C PRO A 36 -5.82 -12.87 -17.09
N LYS A 37 -5.59 -13.45 -18.27
CA LYS A 37 -4.25 -13.83 -18.75
C LYS A 37 -3.27 -12.66 -18.74
N GLN A 38 -3.73 -11.46 -19.06
CA GLN A 38 -2.89 -10.26 -19.09
C GLN A 38 -2.42 -9.89 -17.68
N THR A 39 -3.33 -9.81 -16.71
CA THR A 39 -3.00 -9.56 -15.30
C THR A 39 -2.10 -10.64 -14.70
N PHE A 40 -2.34 -11.90 -15.06
CA PHE A 40 -1.51 -13.01 -14.61
C PHE A 40 -0.11 -12.96 -15.23
N ARG A 41 0.01 -12.65 -16.52
CA ARG A 41 1.31 -12.40 -17.17
C ARG A 41 2.05 -11.23 -16.53
N ASP A 42 1.38 -10.09 -16.34
CA ASP A 42 2.00 -8.92 -15.70
C ASP A 42 2.57 -9.27 -14.33
N ARG A 43 1.82 -9.97 -13.48
CA ARG A 43 2.31 -10.32 -12.13
C ARG A 43 3.33 -11.46 -12.09
N VAL A 44 3.24 -12.44 -13.00
CA VAL A 44 4.14 -13.60 -13.01
C VAL A 44 5.45 -13.29 -13.73
N LEU A 45 5.42 -12.50 -14.81
CA LEU A 45 6.59 -12.16 -15.63
C LEU A 45 7.29 -10.87 -15.18
N ASN A 46 6.55 -9.81 -14.81
CA ASN A 46 7.17 -8.52 -14.46
C ASN A 46 7.70 -8.44 -13.02
N LYS A 47 7.72 -9.55 -12.25
CA LYS A 47 8.25 -9.57 -10.86
C LYS A 47 7.63 -8.52 -9.92
N GLU A 48 6.49 -7.94 -10.26
CA GLU A 48 5.69 -7.17 -9.33
C GLU A 48 5.30 -8.13 -8.20
N ASN A 49 5.77 -7.86 -6.98
CA ASN A 49 5.58 -8.70 -5.80
C ASN A 49 4.16 -9.28 -5.83
N VAL A 50 4.01 -10.61 -5.87
CA VAL A 50 2.67 -11.24 -5.92
C VAL A 50 1.84 -10.83 -4.70
N ASN A 51 2.51 -10.49 -3.60
CA ASN A 51 1.97 -9.94 -2.35
C ASN A 51 1.81 -8.41 -2.31
N ALA A 52 2.16 -7.68 -3.38
CA ALA A 52 1.99 -6.23 -3.42
C ALA A 52 0.51 -5.91 -3.26
N ARG A 53 0.21 -5.03 -2.30
CA ARG A 53 -1.15 -4.55 -2.05
C ARG A 53 -1.68 -3.90 -3.32
N LEU A 54 -2.89 -4.27 -3.72
CA LEU A 54 -3.57 -3.61 -4.83
C LEU A 54 -3.97 -2.20 -4.38
N GLY A 55 -3.26 -1.19 -4.87
CA GLY A 55 -3.55 0.21 -4.58
C GLY A 55 -2.42 1.11 -5.02
N LYS A 56 -2.68 2.43 -5.03
CA LYS A 56 -1.61 3.42 -5.15
C LYS A 56 -0.74 3.33 -3.90
N ASP A 57 0.56 3.21 -4.09
CA ASP A 57 1.50 3.23 -2.98
C ASP A 57 1.31 4.49 -2.13
N SER A 58 1.43 4.33 -0.82
CA SER A 58 1.38 5.45 0.11
C SER A 58 2.49 6.44 -0.24
N LEU A 59 2.26 7.73 0.00
CA LEU A 59 3.26 8.77 -0.25
C LEU A 59 4.56 8.55 0.53
N PHE A 60 4.47 7.83 1.64
CA PHE A 60 5.57 7.44 2.51
C PHE A 60 5.54 5.93 2.71
N ALA A 61 6.72 5.33 2.78
CA ALA A 61 6.88 3.98 3.29
C ALA A 61 6.53 3.92 4.79
N PHE A 62 6.20 2.73 5.29
CA PHE A 62 5.86 2.54 6.70
C PHE A 62 6.98 3.01 7.65
N ASP A 63 8.22 2.71 7.29
CA ASP A 63 9.42 3.09 8.04
C ASP A 63 9.66 4.61 8.05
N GLU A 64 9.19 5.32 7.02
CA GLU A 64 9.29 6.78 6.93
C GLU A 64 8.20 7.47 7.77
N GLU A 65 7.04 6.82 7.95
CA GLU A 65 5.94 7.32 8.80
C GLU A 65 6.18 7.03 10.30
N GLU A 66 6.99 6.02 10.64
CA GLU A 66 7.29 5.64 12.03
C GLU A 66 7.77 6.78 12.95
N PRO A 67 8.75 7.63 12.56
CA PRO A 67 9.18 8.73 13.41
C PRO A 67 8.07 9.77 13.67
N LEU A 68 7.14 9.95 12.71
CA LEU A 68 5.98 10.83 12.90
C LEU A 68 5.06 10.27 13.98
N VAL A 69 4.80 8.97 13.92
CA VAL A 69 3.92 8.26 14.85
C VAL A 69 4.50 8.27 16.25
N ASN A 70 5.79 7.95 16.39
CA ASN A 70 6.47 7.99 17.69
C ASN A 70 6.43 9.39 18.32
N HIS A 71 6.52 10.44 17.50
CA HIS A 71 6.37 11.81 17.97
C HIS A 71 4.94 12.13 18.42
N ILE A 72 3.93 11.68 17.66
CA ILE A 72 2.51 11.81 18.04
C ILE A 72 2.23 11.07 19.37
N GLU A 73 2.71 9.85 19.52
CA GLU A 73 2.56 9.04 20.73
C GLU A 73 3.22 9.71 21.94
N SER A 74 4.43 10.26 21.76
CA SER A 74 5.13 11.01 22.80
C SER A 74 4.34 12.23 23.26
N LEU A 75 3.74 12.98 22.33
CA LEU A 75 2.91 14.14 22.65
C LEU A 75 1.61 13.73 23.35
N ALA A 76 0.99 12.64 22.90
CA ALA A 76 -0.21 12.10 23.52
C ALA A 76 0.05 11.66 24.97
N GLN A 77 1.21 11.06 25.26
CA GLN A 77 1.62 10.67 26.62
C GLN A 77 1.76 11.86 27.57
N VAL A 78 2.19 13.02 27.06
CA VAL A 78 2.29 14.26 27.83
C VAL A 78 0.92 14.98 27.94
N GLY A 79 -0.12 14.46 27.29
CA GLY A 79 -1.47 15.01 27.32
C GLY A 79 -1.74 16.08 26.24
N TYR A 80 -0.84 16.22 25.26
CA TYR A 80 -1.02 17.12 24.13
C TYR A 80 -1.65 16.39 22.94
N GLY A 81 -2.91 16.74 22.64
CA GLY A 81 -3.57 16.30 21.42
C GLY A 81 -3.06 17.08 20.21
N LEU A 82 -2.53 16.38 19.19
CA LEU A 82 -2.16 17.00 17.92
C LEU A 82 -3.40 17.30 17.08
N ASN A 83 -3.53 18.55 16.65
CA ASN A 83 -4.56 18.94 15.71
C ASN A 83 -4.13 18.57 14.28
N ARG A 84 -5.10 18.33 13.39
CA ARG A 84 -4.87 17.96 11.99
C ARG A 84 -3.91 18.91 11.26
N ALA A 85 -4.05 20.21 11.51
CA ALA A 85 -3.19 21.23 10.90
C ALA A 85 -1.71 21.06 11.31
N GLN A 86 -1.47 20.75 12.59
CA GLN A 86 -0.12 20.51 13.11
C GLN A 86 0.47 19.22 12.55
N LEU A 87 -0.34 18.16 12.45
CA LEU A 87 0.09 16.90 11.84
C LEU A 87 0.45 17.09 10.36
N ASN A 88 -0.31 17.89 9.62
CA ASN A 88 0.03 18.23 8.23
C ASN A 88 1.35 19.01 8.12
N VAL A 89 1.66 19.92 9.06
CA VAL A 89 2.94 20.63 9.07
C VAL A 89 4.10 19.66 9.29
N LEU A 90 4.01 18.81 10.32
CA LEU A 90 5.03 17.81 10.62
C LEU A 90 5.24 16.83 9.46
N ALA A 91 4.14 16.41 8.81
CA ALA A 91 4.22 15.50 7.69
C ALA A 91 4.75 16.18 6.41
N SER A 92 4.50 17.49 6.22
CA SER A 92 5.16 18.29 5.18
C SER A 92 6.66 18.46 5.43
N GLU A 93 7.12 18.51 6.67
CA GLU A 93 8.56 18.49 6.95
C GLU A 93 9.20 17.14 6.56
N LEU A 94 8.46 16.04 6.74
CA LEU A 94 8.89 14.70 6.32
C LEU A 94 8.91 14.54 4.79
N THR A 95 7.97 15.14 4.04
CA THR A 95 8.01 15.09 2.56
C THR A 95 9.26 15.74 1.99
N VAL A 96 9.72 16.84 2.59
CA VAL A 96 10.97 17.51 2.20
C VAL A 96 12.17 16.60 2.45
N LYS A 97 12.18 15.91 3.59
CA LYS A 97 13.30 15.07 4.02
C LYS A 97 13.44 13.78 3.20
N PHE A 98 12.33 13.10 2.89
CA PHE A 98 12.36 11.77 2.28
C PHE A 98 12.02 11.77 0.78
N VAL A 99 11.01 12.54 0.38
CA VAL A 99 10.40 12.45 -0.97
C VAL A 99 10.96 13.50 -1.94
N ARG A 100 11.83 14.42 -1.45
CA ARG A 100 12.36 15.56 -2.22
C ARG A 100 11.25 16.37 -2.90
N ARG A 101 10.09 16.46 -2.25
CA ARG A 101 9.00 17.33 -2.67
C ARG A 101 9.14 18.70 -2.03
N ASN A 102 8.59 19.72 -2.69
CA ASN A 102 8.52 21.05 -2.13
C ASN A 102 7.64 21.03 -0.87
N SER A 103 8.10 21.71 0.19
CA SER A 103 7.38 21.85 1.47
C SER A 103 5.99 22.48 1.32
N ASP A 104 5.77 23.22 0.24
CA ASP A 104 4.51 23.91 -0.06
C ASP A 104 3.39 22.97 -0.53
N ASP A 105 3.74 21.75 -0.97
CA ASP A 105 2.76 20.72 -1.33
C ASP A 105 2.11 20.16 -0.07
N LYS A 106 0.99 20.76 0.32
CA LYS A 106 0.17 20.30 1.44
C LYS A 106 -0.31 18.88 1.18
N LEU A 107 -0.16 18.03 2.19
CA LEU A 107 -0.69 16.68 2.13
C LEU A 107 -2.22 16.71 2.03
N SER A 108 -2.74 15.92 1.10
CA SER A 108 -4.18 15.84 0.85
C SER A 108 -4.91 15.25 2.06
N ASN A 109 -6.17 15.66 2.23
CA ASN A 109 -7.10 15.04 3.17
C ASN A 109 -7.17 13.52 3.02
N TYR A 110 -7.00 13.02 1.79
CA TYR A 110 -6.94 11.58 1.52
C TYR A 110 -5.76 10.90 2.20
N TRP A 111 -4.58 11.53 2.22
CA TRP A 111 -3.42 10.98 2.91
C TRP A 111 -3.68 10.88 4.41
N TYR A 112 -4.23 11.93 5.03
CA TYR A 112 -4.53 11.97 6.47
C TYR A 112 -5.43 10.81 6.93
N TYR A 113 -6.55 10.56 6.24
CA TYR A 113 -7.45 9.48 6.63
C TYR A 113 -6.85 8.09 6.39
N ASN A 114 -6.04 7.93 5.34
CA ASN A 114 -5.33 6.67 5.11
C ASN A 114 -4.20 6.46 6.13
N PHE A 115 -3.50 7.52 6.53
CA PHE A 115 -2.50 7.49 7.60
C PHE A 115 -3.14 7.01 8.90
N LEU A 116 -4.23 7.64 9.35
CA LEU A 116 -4.94 7.19 10.54
C LEU A 116 -5.38 5.74 10.42
N LYS A 117 -5.97 5.34 9.30
CA LYS A 117 -6.41 3.96 9.08
C LYS A 117 -5.28 2.93 9.12
N ARG A 118 -4.05 3.30 8.71
CA ARG A 118 -2.88 2.42 8.77
C ARG A 118 -2.38 2.22 10.19
N TRP A 119 -2.48 3.26 11.01
CA TRP A 119 -1.92 3.31 12.37
C TRP A 119 -2.96 3.10 13.48
N ASP A 120 -4.24 2.97 13.11
CA ASP A 120 -5.38 2.65 14.01
C ASP A 120 -5.13 1.39 14.87
N HIS A 121 -4.33 0.45 14.36
CA HIS A 121 -4.03 -0.82 15.03
C HIS A 121 -2.99 -0.72 16.16
N ARG A 122 -2.34 0.44 16.34
CA ARG A 122 -1.32 0.66 17.39
C ARG A 122 -1.91 1.22 18.71
N GLN A 123 -3.23 1.38 18.78
CA GLN A 123 -3.97 1.81 19.98
C GLN A 123 -3.85 0.80 21.14
#